data_AF-A0A6P1ML93-F1
#
_entry.id   AF-A0A6P1ML93-F1
#
_cell.length_a   1.000
_cell.length_b   1.000
_cell.length_c   1.000
_cell.angle_alpha   90.00
_cell.angle_beta   90.00
_cell.angle_gamma   90.00
#
_symmetry.space_group_name_H-M   'P 1'
#
loop_
_entity.id
_entity.type
_entity.pdbx_description
1 polymer ?
#
loop_
_entity_poly.entity_id
_entity_poly.type
_entity_poly.pdbx_seq_one_letter_code
_entity_poly.pdbx_strand_id
1 'polypeptide(L)'
;MKKYSALIIDLKKSRSYMTMDRIDIQIYIKDTISILNKIFNNALQLDVVFSAGDEIQGLFDSPQSAYLYFRLFNMLISPVEIRAGIGVGEWNIKIDSAISTEQDGLAYHNARYAINSVEDSLGYSILLYSGGKNDIYINSAINTATILAGSQSEYQNELYLMTELMYPLDVNGVIDQNSILQLNSLIKKKNQMAYYTKWKSNRSIKKYPLMIEFDCELDVTPMDVEGCKESFFVSSGRIRGLSKRLSEILGTSRQNVEKSIKAGNIYQARNSTIVALKLMKEYIGG
;
A
#
# COMPACT_ATOMS: atom_id res chain seq x y z
N MET A 1 -25.08 -1.31 14.01
CA MET A 1 -23.87 -1.76 14.72
C MET A 1 -22.65 -1.23 13.98
N LYS A 2 -21.57 -0.88 14.70
CA LYS A 2 -20.37 -0.29 14.08
C LYS A 2 -19.62 -1.36 13.29
N LYS A 3 -19.25 -1.05 12.04
CA LYS A 3 -18.42 -1.91 11.21
C LYS A 3 -16.95 -1.52 11.33
N TYR A 4 -16.09 -2.51 11.19
CA TYR A 4 -14.64 -2.41 11.18
C TYR A 4 -14.09 -3.15 9.96
N SER A 5 -12.80 -2.97 9.68
CA SER A 5 -12.12 -3.64 8.57
C SER A 5 -10.91 -4.40 9.07
N ALA A 6 -10.96 -5.73 9.01
CA ALA A 6 -9.80 -6.58 9.27
C ALA A 6 -8.97 -6.71 7.98
N LEU A 7 -7.66 -6.56 8.10
CA LEU A 7 -6.71 -6.81 7.03
C LEU A 7 -5.91 -8.04 7.40
N ILE A 8 -5.84 -9.02 6.50
CA ILE A 8 -4.98 -10.19 6.62
C ILE A 8 -4.08 -10.24 5.38
N ILE A 9 -2.78 -10.43 5.58
CA ILE A 9 -1.76 -10.48 4.54
C ILE A 9 -0.95 -11.75 4.72
N ASP A 10 -0.62 -12.40 3.61
CA ASP A 10 0.26 -13.56 3.56
C ASP A 10 1.37 -13.37 2.51
N LEU A 11 2.57 -13.83 2.84
CA LEU A 11 3.72 -13.76 1.94
C LEU A 11 3.64 -14.91 0.93
N LYS A 12 3.60 -14.58 -0.37
CA LYS A 12 3.64 -15.60 -1.40
C LYS A 12 5.01 -16.27 -1.42
N LYS A 13 5.01 -17.61 -1.44
CA LYS A 13 6.22 -18.43 -1.58
C LYS A 13 7.32 -18.07 -0.56
N SER A 14 6.95 -17.70 0.68
CA SER A 14 7.90 -17.33 1.76
C SER A 14 9.00 -18.39 2.02
N ARG A 15 8.71 -19.66 1.70
CA ARG A 15 9.63 -20.81 1.82
C ARG A 15 10.61 -20.97 0.64
N SER A 16 10.44 -20.22 -0.44
CA SER A 16 11.29 -20.29 -1.65
C SER A 16 12.50 -19.36 -1.60
N TYR A 17 12.53 -18.42 -0.65
CA TYR A 17 13.68 -17.55 -0.42
C TYR A 17 14.85 -18.34 0.19
N MET A 18 16.07 -17.95 -0.16
CA MET A 18 17.26 -18.43 0.56
C MET A 18 17.13 -18.07 2.05
N THR A 19 17.60 -18.94 2.94
CA THR A 19 17.40 -18.77 4.40
C THR A 19 17.87 -17.41 4.92
N MET A 20 19.00 -16.90 4.41
CA MET A 20 19.54 -15.59 4.81
C MET A 20 18.65 -14.44 4.33
N ASP A 21 18.26 -14.44 3.04
CA ASP A 21 17.32 -13.45 2.48
C ASP A 21 15.99 -13.44 3.25
N ARG A 22 15.51 -14.61 3.68
CA ARG A 22 14.25 -14.74 4.41
C ARG A 22 14.27 -14.02 5.76
N ILE A 23 15.37 -14.15 6.52
CA ILE A 23 15.52 -13.47 7.82
C ILE A 23 15.56 -11.96 7.62
N ASP A 24 16.39 -11.50 6.68
CA ASP A 24 16.53 -10.07 6.39
C ASP A 24 15.21 -9.44 5.91
N ILE A 25 14.46 -10.14 5.06
CA ILE A 25 13.13 -9.72 4.60
C ILE A 25 12.15 -9.66 5.78
N GLN A 26 12.13 -10.65 6.67
CA GLN A 26 11.22 -10.64 7.82
C GLN A 26 11.52 -9.49 8.78
N ILE A 27 12.80 -9.21 9.06
CA ILE A 27 13.20 -8.06 9.88
C ILE A 27 12.75 -6.76 9.19
N TYR A 28 13.00 -6.63 7.88
CA TYR A 28 12.59 -5.46 7.11
C TYR A 28 11.08 -5.24 7.15
N ILE A 29 10.29 -6.30 6.99
CA ILE A 29 8.82 -6.26 7.06
C ILE A 29 8.37 -5.84 8.46
N LYS A 30 8.97 -6.38 9.53
CA LYS A 30 8.64 -5.99 10.91
C LYS A 30 8.89 -4.50 11.15
N ASP A 31 10.01 -3.98 10.69
CA ASP A 31 10.33 -2.56 10.82
C ASP A 31 9.37 -1.70 9.98
N THR A 32 8.98 -2.20 8.80
CA THR A 32 7.98 -1.55 7.92
C THR A 32 6.62 -1.45 8.60
N ILE A 33 6.14 -2.53 9.20
CA ILE A 33 4.89 -2.56 9.97
C ILE A 33 4.95 -1.58 11.14
N SER A 34 6.05 -1.56 11.89
CA SER A 34 6.24 -0.64 13.03
C SER A 34 6.08 0.82 12.64
N ILE A 35 6.64 1.24 11.50
CA ILE A 35 6.50 2.63 11.03
C ILE A 35 5.11 2.88 10.44
N LEU A 36 4.54 1.94 9.70
CA LEU A 36 3.19 2.09 9.15
C LEU A 36 2.12 2.17 10.25
N ASN A 37 2.26 1.44 11.35
CA ASN A 37 1.36 1.59 12.50
C ASN A 37 1.36 3.01 13.06
N LYS A 38 2.52 3.69 13.07
CA LYS A 38 2.58 5.11 13.47
C LYS A 38 1.91 6.02 12.44
N ILE A 39 2.16 5.79 11.14
CA ILE A 39 1.56 6.58 10.05
C ILE A 39 0.03 6.49 10.08
N PHE A 40 -0.53 5.31 10.35
CA PHE A 40 -1.97 5.04 10.34
C PHE A 40 -2.58 4.95 11.75
N ASN A 41 -1.89 5.42 12.80
CA ASN A 41 -2.32 5.27 14.19
C ASN A 41 -3.75 5.77 14.44
N ASN A 42 -4.16 6.84 13.76
CA ASN A 42 -5.49 7.43 13.90
C ASN A 42 -6.62 6.59 13.27
N ALA A 43 -6.27 5.61 12.43
CA ALA A 43 -7.22 4.71 11.77
C ALA A 43 -7.22 3.28 12.33
N LEU A 44 -6.24 2.93 13.17
CA LEU A 44 -6.10 1.59 13.72
C LEU A 44 -7.01 1.41 14.95
N GLN A 45 -7.62 0.24 15.04
CA GLN A 45 -8.24 -0.27 16.26
C GLN A 45 -7.33 -1.27 16.95
N LEU A 46 -6.58 -2.04 16.17
CA LEU A 46 -5.51 -2.90 16.63
C LEU A 46 -4.36 -2.78 15.64
N ASP A 47 -3.16 -2.62 16.19
CA ASP A 47 -1.92 -2.59 15.43
C ASP A 47 -1.82 -3.75 14.45
N VAL A 48 -1.25 -3.47 13.29
CA VAL A 48 -0.84 -4.52 12.38
C VAL A 48 0.36 -5.24 12.99
N VAL A 49 0.29 -6.56 13.07
CA VAL A 49 1.33 -7.41 13.67
C VAL A 49 1.48 -8.70 12.87
N PHE A 50 2.62 -9.36 13.02
CA PHE A 50 2.74 -10.77 12.62
C PHE A 50 1.84 -11.63 13.51
N SER A 51 1.13 -12.57 12.88
CA SER A 51 0.45 -13.67 13.55
C SER A 51 1.33 -14.91 13.61
N ALA A 52 0.78 -16.05 14.04
CA ALA A 52 1.54 -17.29 14.10
C ALA A 52 2.03 -17.70 12.70
N GLY A 53 3.33 -17.54 12.45
CA GLY A 53 3.96 -17.88 11.16
C GLY A 53 4.39 -16.64 10.38
N ASP A 54 4.04 -16.60 9.09
CA ASP A 54 4.33 -15.54 8.12
C ASP A 54 3.13 -14.66 7.77
N GLU A 55 1.97 -14.95 8.37
CA GLU A 55 0.78 -14.12 8.22
C GLU A 55 0.89 -12.82 9.04
N ILE A 56 0.33 -11.75 8.50
CA ILE A 56 0.26 -10.44 9.11
C ILE A 56 -1.20 -10.03 9.18
N GLN A 57 -1.62 -9.40 10.28
CA GLN A 57 -2.98 -8.92 10.41
C GLN A 57 -3.09 -7.68 11.28
N GLY A 58 -4.15 -6.91 11.06
CA GLY A 58 -4.55 -5.78 11.91
C GLY A 58 -5.99 -5.37 11.67
N LEU A 59 -6.48 -4.42 12.48
CA LEU A 59 -7.87 -3.98 12.47
C LEU A 59 -7.96 -2.47 12.32
N PHE A 60 -8.81 -2.02 11.41
CA PHE A 60 -8.98 -0.63 11.02
C PHE A 60 -10.41 -0.14 11.25
N ASP A 61 -10.55 1.17 11.37
CA ASP A 61 -11.84 1.87 11.45
C ASP A 61 -12.68 1.76 10.17
N SER A 62 -12.03 1.62 9.02
CA SER A 62 -12.65 1.70 7.70
C SER A 62 -11.89 0.88 6.64
N PRO A 63 -12.58 0.44 5.56
CA PRO A 63 -11.94 -0.29 4.49
C PRO A 63 -10.97 0.59 3.69
N GLN A 64 -11.21 1.90 3.60
CA GLN A 64 -10.31 2.85 2.96
C GLN A 64 -8.94 2.87 3.65
N SER A 65 -8.92 2.98 4.98
CA SER A 65 -7.68 2.96 5.77
C SER A 65 -6.93 1.64 5.61
N ALA A 66 -7.63 0.50 5.70
CA ALA A 66 -7.04 -0.83 5.50
C ALA A 66 -6.42 -0.97 4.10
N TYR A 67 -7.09 -0.47 3.06
CA TYR A 67 -6.59 -0.52 1.68
C TYR A 67 -5.38 0.39 1.46
N LEU A 68 -5.40 1.62 1.99
CA LEU A 68 -4.25 2.54 1.91
C LEU A 68 -3.03 1.99 2.66
N TYR A 69 -3.24 1.39 3.84
CA TYR A 69 -2.19 0.70 4.61
C TYR A 69 -1.57 -0.42 3.77
N PHE A 70 -2.39 -1.35 3.26
CA PHE A 70 -1.91 -2.46 2.43
C PHE A 70 -1.15 -1.94 1.20
N ARG A 71 -1.67 -0.92 0.54
CA ARG A 71 -1.09 -0.36 -0.68
C ARG A 71 0.31 0.21 -0.42
N LEU A 72 0.48 1.00 0.63
CA LEU A 72 1.79 1.55 0.99
C LEU A 72 2.75 0.44 1.46
N PHE A 73 2.24 -0.51 2.26
CA PHE A 73 3.00 -1.70 2.68
C PHE A 73 3.54 -2.48 1.48
N ASN A 74 2.69 -2.80 0.50
CA ASN A 74 3.06 -3.53 -0.71
C ASN A 74 4.12 -2.78 -1.54
N MET A 75 4.04 -1.45 -1.64
CA MET A 75 5.05 -0.64 -2.34
C MET A 75 6.40 -0.67 -1.63
N LEU A 76 6.42 -0.60 -0.30
CA LEU A 76 7.64 -0.57 0.50
C LEU A 76 8.41 -1.90 0.43
N ILE A 77 7.70 -3.02 0.42
CA ILE A 77 8.32 -4.37 0.40
C ILE A 77 8.56 -4.91 -1.01
N SER A 78 8.13 -4.19 -2.05
CA SER A 78 8.35 -4.60 -3.45
C SER A 78 9.84 -4.88 -3.73
N PRO A 79 10.20 -6.01 -4.38
CA PRO A 79 9.34 -6.93 -5.12
C PRO A 79 8.96 -8.22 -4.35
N VAL A 80 8.91 -8.19 -3.02
CA VAL A 80 8.34 -9.31 -2.25
C VAL A 80 6.85 -9.42 -2.58
N GLU A 81 6.43 -10.60 -3.05
CA GLU A 81 5.05 -10.85 -3.43
C GLU A 81 4.20 -11.19 -2.20
N ILE A 82 3.06 -10.54 -2.07
CA ILE A 82 2.07 -10.81 -1.01
C ILE A 82 0.68 -11.03 -1.60
N ARG A 83 -0.19 -11.67 -0.83
CA ARG A 83 -1.64 -11.67 -1.03
C ARG A 83 -2.34 -11.12 0.21
N ALA A 84 -3.51 -10.53 0.05
CA ALA A 84 -4.26 -9.99 1.18
C ALA A 84 -5.77 -10.12 1.03
N GLY A 85 -6.46 -10.06 2.15
CA GLY A 85 -7.91 -9.96 2.24
C GLY A 85 -8.30 -8.82 3.18
N ILE A 86 -9.23 -7.96 2.74
CA ILE A 86 -9.90 -6.97 3.59
C ILE A 86 -11.31 -7.48 3.86
N GLY A 87 -11.65 -7.68 5.12
CA GLY A 87 -12.97 -8.09 5.54
C GLY A 87 -13.67 -6.98 6.29
N VAL A 88 -14.86 -6.61 5.82
CA VAL A 88 -15.67 -5.60 6.50
C VAL A 88 -16.79 -6.27 7.28
N GLY A 89 -16.92 -5.95 8.57
CA GLY A 89 -17.94 -6.54 9.42
C GLY A 89 -17.88 -6.03 10.84
N GLU A 90 -18.71 -6.61 11.70
CA GLU A 90 -18.67 -6.33 13.12
C GLU A 90 -17.46 -7.00 13.79
N TRP A 91 -17.00 -6.39 14.88
CA TRP A 91 -15.99 -6.95 15.78
C TRP A 91 -16.64 -7.12 17.16
N ASN A 92 -17.34 -8.26 17.31
CA ASN A 92 -18.22 -8.53 18.46
C ASN A 92 -17.47 -9.18 19.63
N ILE A 93 -16.36 -9.87 19.37
CA ILE A 93 -15.55 -10.54 20.39
C ILE A 93 -14.33 -9.66 20.63
N LYS A 94 -14.46 -8.73 21.58
CA LYS A 94 -13.34 -7.91 22.06
C LYS A 94 -12.70 -8.61 23.23
N ILE A 95 -11.51 -9.15 23.03
CA ILE A 95 -10.68 -9.64 24.13
C ILE A 95 -9.73 -8.50 24.47
N ASP A 96 -9.93 -7.84 25.62
CA ASP A 96 -9.27 -6.58 25.99
C ASP A 96 -7.73 -6.70 26.14
N SER A 97 -7.19 -7.92 26.26
CA SER A 97 -5.75 -8.19 26.38
C SER A 97 -5.12 -8.85 25.14
N ALA A 98 -5.92 -9.09 24.09
CA ALA A 98 -5.49 -9.85 22.93
C ALA A 98 -4.91 -8.94 21.86
N ILE A 99 -3.69 -9.27 21.42
CA ILE A 99 -3.18 -8.79 20.13
C ILE A 99 -4.12 -9.20 18.99
N SER A 100 -4.04 -8.57 17.81
CA SER A 100 -4.96 -8.84 16.68
C SER A 100 -5.10 -10.32 16.31
N THR A 101 -4.19 -11.18 16.76
CA THR A 101 -4.15 -12.62 16.47
C THR A 101 -5.09 -13.48 17.28
N GLU A 102 -5.65 -12.95 18.35
CA GLU A 102 -6.56 -13.65 19.26
C GLU A 102 -8.00 -13.13 19.12
N GLN A 103 -8.23 -12.23 18.17
CA GLN A 103 -9.53 -11.58 17.96
C GLN A 103 -10.38 -12.35 16.96
N ASP A 104 -11.70 -12.26 17.12
CA ASP A 104 -12.67 -12.93 16.27
C ASP A 104 -13.87 -12.03 15.96
N GLY A 105 -14.56 -12.30 14.86
CA GLY A 105 -15.70 -11.53 14.40
C GLY A 105 -15.89 -11.55 12.90
N LEU A 106 -17.03 -11.00 12.46
CA LEU A 106 -17.42 -11.00 11.05
C LEU A 106 -16.39 -10.30 10.16
N ALA A 107 -15.72 -9.24 10.65
CA ALA A 107 -14.63 -8.60 9.93
C ALA A 107 -13.48 -9.59 9.62
N TYR A 108 -13.04 -10.37 10.60
CA TYR A 108 -11.96 -11.36 10.43
C TYR A 108 -12.40 -12.54 9.57
N HIS A 109 -13.61 -13.07 9.75
CA HIS A 109 -14.16 -14.12 8.88
C HIS A 109 -14.24 -13.67 7.42
N ASN A 110 -14.69 -12.44 7.18
CA ASN A 110 -14.77 -11.87 5.84
C ASN A 110 -13.37 -11.65 5.23
N ALA A 111 -12.39 -11.23 6.03
CA ALA A 111 -11.01 -11.03 5.57
C ALA A 111 -10.37 -12.36 5.18
N ARG A 112 -10.64 -13.40 5.98
CA ARG A 112 -10.21 -14.78 5.73
C ARG A 112 -10.83 -15.34 4.45
N TYR A 113 -12.13 -15.11 4.25
CA TYR A 113 -12.81 -15.47 3.01
C TYR A 113 -12.20 -14.75 1.80
N ALA A 114 -11.95 -13.44 1.92
CA ALA A 114 -11.35 -12.63 0.86
C ALA A 114 -9.95 -13.13 0.46
N ILE A 115 -9.04 -13.32 1.42
CA ILE A 115 -7.66 -13.77 1.11
C ILE A 115 -7.63 -15.19 0.50
N ASN A 116 -8.49 -16.09 0.96
CA ASN A 116 -8.59 -17.45 0.42
C ASN A 116 -9.13 -17.45 -1.02
N SER A 117 -9.95 -16.46 -1.38
CA SER A 117 -10.50 -16.30 -2.73
C SER A 117 -9.52 -15.65 -3.73
N VAL A 118 -8.35 -15.19 -3.26
CA VAL A 118 -7.37 -14.51 -4.12
C VAL A 118 -6.79 -15.46 -5.17
N GLU A 119 -6.61 -16.75 -4.87
CA GLU A 119 -6.03 -17.70 -5.83
C GLU A 119 -6.92 -17.90 -7.07
N ASP A 120 -8.24 -17.90 -6.88
CA ASP A 120 -9.23 -18.06 -7.95
C ASP A 120 -9.46 -16.77 -8.77
N SER A 121 -8.92 -15.64 -8.33
CA SER A 121 -9.20 -14.31 -8.88
C SER A 121 -8.48 -13.98 -10.20
N LEU A 122 -7.72 -14.91 -10.78
CA LEU A 122 -6.92 -14.70 -12.00
C LEU A 122 -5.89 -13.56 -11.88
N GLY A 123 -5.25 -13.43 -10.72
CA GLY A 123 -4.07 -12.56 -10.54
C GLY A 123 -4.24 -11.36 -9.62
N TYR A 124 -5.33 -11.25 -8.86
CA TYR A 124 -5.45 -10.20 -7.85
C TYR A 124 -4.40 -10.48 -6.76
N SER A 125 -3.84 -9.42 -6.16
CA SER A 125 -3.04 -9.54 -4.94
C SER A 125 -3.86 -9.24 -3.69
N ILE A 126 -5.06 -8.67 -3.83
CA ILE A 126 -5.93 -8.34 -2.72
C ILE A 126 -7.39 -8.36 -3.14
N LEU A 127 -8.25 -8.84 -2.24
CA LEU A 127 -9.70 -8.76 -2.36
C LEU A 127 -10.29 -8.11 -1.11
N LEU A 128 -11.38 -7.37 -1.32
CA LEU A 128 -12.26 -6.89 -0.26
C LEU A 128 -13.55 -7.70 -0.27
N TYR A 129 -14.04 -8.06 0.92
CA TYR A 129 -15.34 -8.67 1.10
C TYR A 129 -16.10 -8.00 2.26
N SER A 130 -17.27 -7.45 1.95
CA SER A 130 -18.21 -6.84 2.90
C SER A 130 -19.51 -7.63 3.03
N GLY A 131 -19.70 -8.67 2.20
CA GLY A 131 -20.97 -9.38 2.03
C GLY A 131 -21.98 -8.62 1.15
N GLY A 132 -21.58 -7.49 0.57
CA GLY A 132 -22.41 -6.64 -0.28
C GLY A 132 -22.25 -6.95 -1.77
N LYS A 133 -23.35 -6.85 -2.53
CA LYS A 133 -23.34 -7.05 -4.01
C LYS A 133 -22.40 -6.10 -4.77
N ASN A 134 -22.05 -4.95 -4.17
CA ASN A 134 -21.22 -3.92 -4.79
C ASN A 134 -19.71 -4.17 -4.62
N ASP A 135 -19.31 -5.22 -3.88
CA ASP A 135 -17.90 -5.61 -3.72
C ASP A 135 -17.22 -5.86 -5.07
N ILE A 136 -17.98 -6.32 -6.08
CA ILE A 136 -17.48 -6.54 -7.44
C ILE A 136 -16.87 -5.28 -8.06
N TYR A 137 -17.49 -4.11 -7.88
CA TYR A 137 -17.02 -2.85 -8.45
C TYR A 137 -15.78 -2.34 -7.71
N ILE A 138 -15.78 -2.48 -6.38
CA ILE A 138 -14.65 -2.10 -5.53
C ILE A 138 -13.43 -2.94 -5.89
N ASN A 139 -13.59 -4.27 -5.95
CA ASN A 139 -12.53 -5.21 -6.29
C ASN A 139 -11.99 -4.99 -7.71
N SER A 140 -12.86 -4.66 -8.67
CA SER A 140 -12.43 -4.32 -10.03
C SER A 140 -11.53 -3.08 -10.06
N ALA A 141 -11.89 -2.02 -9.32
CA ALA A 141 -11.07 -0.80 -9.23
C ALA A 141 -9.73 -1.03 -8.51
N ILE A 142 -9.76 -1.77 -7.39
CA ILE A 142 -8.56 -2.21 -6.67
C ILE A 142 -7.62 -2.96 -7.60
N ASN A 143 -8.13 -3.95 -8.32
CA ASN A 143 -7.32 -4.78 -9.19
C ASN A 143 -6.76 -4.03 -10.39
N THR A 144 -7.53 -3.09 -10.95
CA THR A 144 -7.02 -2.20 -12.00
C THR A 144 -5.79 -1.44 -11.50
N ALA A 145 -5.83 -0.88 -10.28
CA ALA A 145 -4.66 -0.22 -9.70
C ALA A 145 -3.47 -1.19 -9.50
N THR A 146 -3.74 -2.40 -9.02
CA THR A 146 -2.75 -3.45 -8.80
C THR A 146 -2.08 -3.91 -10.09
N ILE A 147 -2.83 -4.19 -11.15
CA ILE A 147 -2.30 -4.62 -12.45
C ILE A 147 -1.41 -3.52 -13.05
N LEU A 148 -1.87 -2.27 -13.01
CA LEU A 148 -1.09 -1.14 -13.52
C LEU A 148 0.23 -0.99 -12.77
N ALA A 149 0.21 -1.09 -11.44
CA ALA A 149 1.40 -1.03 -10.61
C ALA A 149 2.32 -2.25 -10.81
N GLY A 150 1.77 -3.46 -10.95
CA GLY A 150 2.52 -4.70 -11.16
C GLY A 150 3.21 -4.78 -12.52
N SER A 151 2.78 -3.98 -13.51
CA SER A 151 3.42 -3.90 -14.83
C SER A 151 4.65 -2.97 -14.88
N GLN A 152 4.97 -2.28 -13.77
CA GLN A 152 6.05 -1.32 -13.69
C GLN A 152 7.43 -2.01 -13.63
N SER A 153 8.42 -1.42 -14.29
CA SER A 153 9.83 -1.73 -14.02
C SER A 153 10.24 -1.25 -12.62
N GLU A 154 11.33 -1.77 -12.06
CA GLU A 154 11.85 -1.38 -10.74
C GLU A 154 12.02 0.15 -10.63
N TYR A 155 12.51 0.81 -11.69
CA TYR A 155 12.62 2.27 -11.72
C TYR A 155 11.26 2.98 -11.62
N GLN A 156 10.25 2.48 -12.33
CA GLN A 156 8.90 3.04 -12.31
C GLN A 156 8.21 2.78 -10.97
N ASN A 157 8.44 1.61 -10.35
CA ASN A 157 7.93 1.26 -9.03
C ASN A 157 8.50 2.20 -7.95
N GLU A 158 9.81 2.44 -7.99
CA GLU A 158 10.46 3.40 -7.10
C GLU A 158 9.98 4.85 -7.33
N LEU A 159 9.79 5.25 -8.58
CA LEU A 159 9.23 6.56 -8.93
C LEU A 159 7.80 6.70 -8.41
N TYR A 160 7.03 5.60 -8.43
CA TYR A 160 5.68 5.56 -7.90
C TYR A 160 5.68 5.67 -6.37
N LEU A 161 6.51 4.89 -5.68
CA LEU A 161 6.67 5.01 -4.22
C LEU A 161 7.09 6.42 -3.83
N MET A 162 8.08 7.02 -4.50
CA MET A 162 8.48 8.40 -4.25
C MET A 162 7.31 9.40 -4.43
N THR A 163 6.44 9.17 -5.42
CA THR A 163 5.22 9.96 -5.62
C THR A 163 4.25 9.80 -4.44
N GLU A 164 4.10 8.60 -3.89
CA GLU A 164 3.27 8.34 -2.71
C GLU A 164 3.85 8.86 -1.40
N LEU A 165 5.18 8.94 -1.28
CA LEU A 165 5.81 9.55 -0.09
C LEU A 165 5.63 11.07 -0.09
N MET A 166 5.74 11.72 -1.27
CA MET A 166 5.56 13.17 -1.39
C MET A 166 4.09 13.58 -1.36
N TYR A 167 3.20 12.78 -1.94
CA TYR A 167 1.79 13.09 -2.10
C TYR A 167 0.93 11.86 -1.77
N PRO A 168 0.95 11.38 -0.52
CA PRO A 168 0.18 10.21 -0.15
C PRO A 168 -1.31 10.48 -0.38
N LEU A 169 -2.04 9.48 -0.87
CA LEU A 169 -3.49 9.54 -0.88
C LEU A 169 -4.00 9.42 0.55
N ASP A 170 -4.83 10.35 0.98
CA ASP A 170 -5.35 10.43 2.34
C ASP A 170 -6.87 10.47 2.34
N VAL A 171 -7.46 9.86 3.35
CA VAL A 171 -8.89 9.81 3.60
C VAL A 171 -9.10 10.25 5.04
N ASN A 172 -9.92 11.28 5.26
CA ASN A 172 -10.23 11.78 6.60
C ASN A 172 -9.02 12.23 7.45
N GLY A 173 -7.88 12.57 6.83
CA GLY A 173 -6.72 13.05 7.57
C GLY A 173 -6.05 11.99 8.44
N VAL A 174 -6.15 10.70 8.07
CA VAL A 174 -5.64 9.59 8.90
C VAL A 174 -4.13 9.46 8.86
N ILE A 175 -3.46 10.06 7.86
CA ILE A 175 -2.01 9.96 7.67
C ILE A 175 -1.25 10.94 8.57
N ASP A 176 -0.44 10.40 9.47
CA ASP A 176 0.55 11.19 10.20
C ASP A 176 1.77 11.51 9.32
N GLN A 177 1.84 12.75 8.86
CA GLN A 177 2.91 13.26 7.99
C GLN A 177 4.30 13.19 8.65
N ASN A 178 4.39 13.39 9.97
CA ASN A 178 5.67 13.36 10.68
C ASN A 178 6.26 11.95 10.68
N SER A 179 5.40 10.92 10.78
CA SER A 179 5.82 9.52 10.74
C SER A 179 6.27 9.06 9.36
N ILE A 180 5.81 9.70 8.27
CA ILE A 180 6.27 9.37 6.90
C ILE A 180 7.78 9.58 6.75
N LEU A 181 8.36 10.61 7.39
CA LEU A 181 9.80 10.88 7.32
C LEU A 181 10.65 9.73 7.90
N GLN A 182 10.09 8.92 8.81
CA GLN A 182 10.78 7.75 9.37
C GLN A 182 11.03 6.66 8.31
N LEU A 183 10.27 6.65 7.20
CA LEU A 183 10.45 5.71 6.09
C LEU A 183 11.80 5.88 5.38
N ASN A 184 12.45 7.04 5.47
CA ASN A 184 13.78 7.26 4.88
C ASN A 184 14.81 6.24 5.41
N SER A 185 14.72 5.91 6.70
CA SER A 185 15.59 4.90 7.33
C SER A 185 15.35 3.50 6.76
N LEU A 186 14.10 3.12 6.51
CA LEU A 186 13.74 1.86 5.87
C LEU A 186 14.24 1.81 4.44
N ILE A 187 14.07 2.88 3.67
CA ILE A 187 14.52 2.93 2.28
C ILE A 187 16.04 2.76 2.20
N LYS A 188 16.79 3.41 3.11
CA LYS A 188 18.25 3.21 3.23
C LYS A 188 18.60 1.76 3.53
N LYS A 189 17.89 1.12 4.48
CA LYS A 189 18.07 -0.30 4.81
C LYS A 189 17.76 -1.22 3.61
N LYS A 190 16.63 -1.01 2.93
CA LYS A 190 16.21 -1.74 1.72
C LYS A 190 17.31 -1.72 0.65
N ASN A 191 17.94 -0.57 0.44
CA ASN A 191 19.00 -0.37 -0.55
C ASN A 191 20.32 -1.06 -0.22
N GLN A 192 20.51 -1.57 1.01
CA GLN A 192 21.71 -2.29 1.43
C GLN A 192 21.53 -3.82 1.37
N MET A 193 20.29 -4.30 1.24
CA MET A 193 19.96 -5.72 1.24
C MET A 193 20.17 -6.34 -0.14
N ALA A 194 20.92 -7.44 -0.20
CA ALA A 194 21.22 -8.17 -1.44
C ALA A 194 19.97 -8.59 -2.22
N TYR A 195 18.91 -8.99 -1.51
CA TYR A 195 17.64 -9.36 -2.12
C TYR A 195 17.04 -8.24 -2.97
N TYR A 196 17.07 -6.98 -2.53
CA TYR A 196 16.47 -5.87 -3.27
C TYR A 196 17.42 -5.31 -4.33
N THR A 197 18.72 -5.24 -4.06
CA THR A 197 19.70 -4.66 -5.00
C THR A 197 19.84 -5.48 -6.28
N LYS A 198 19.62 -6.81 -6.24
CA LYS A 198 19.64 -7.65 -7.46
C LYS A 198 18.59 -7.27 -8.51
N TRP A 199 17.47 -6.68 -8.08
CA TRP A 199 16.40 -6.22 -8.98
C TRP A 199 16.73 -4.90 -9.66
N LYS A 200 17.75 -4.18 -9.18
CA LYS A 200 18.26 -2.92 -9.75
C LYS A 200 19.38 -3.15 -10.76
N SER A 201 19.30 -4.21 -11.55
CA SER A 201 20.41 -4.69 -12.40
C SER A 201 20.50 -4.04 -13.79
N ASN A 202 19.53 -3.20 -14.17
CA ASN A 202 19.55 -2.52 -15.47
C ASN A 202 20.69 -1.50 -15.59
N ARG A 203 21.74 -1.87 -16.35
CA ARG A 203 22.95 -1.07 -16.56
C ARG A 203 22.72 0.28 -17.25
N SER A 204 21.61 0.47 -17.96
CA SER A 204 21.27 1.76 -18.58
C SER A 204 20.76 2.80 -17.59
N ILE A 205 20.35 2.37 -16.39
CA ILE A 205 19.83 3.24 -15.34
C ILE A 205 20.99 3.68 -14.45
N LYS A 206 21.38 4.94 -14.58
CA LYS A 206 22.48 5.52 -13.81
C LYS A 206 22.15 5.68 -12.32
N LYS A 207 20.90 6.02 -12.00
CA LYS A 207 20.44 6.28 -10.63
C LYS A 207 18.97 5.90 -10.49
N TYR A 208 18.67 5.03 -9.53
CA TYR A 208 17.31 4.66 -9.18
C TYR A 208 16.69 5.69 -8.22
N PRO A 209 15.38 5.98 -8.29
CA PRO A 209 14.77 7.08 -7.55
C PRO A 209 14.99 7.05 -6.04
N LEU A 210 14.96 5.87 -5.42
CA LEU A 210 15.12 5.72 -3.98
C LEU A 210 16.58 5.50 -3.55
N MET A 211 17.55 5.49 -4.46
CA MET A 211 18.99 5.40 -4.12
C MET A 211 19.64 6.75 -3.80
N ILE A 212 18.88 7.83 -3.89
CA ILE A 212 19.34 9.16 -3.50
C ILE A 212 19.41 9.19 -1.98
N GLU A 213 20.50 9.73 -1.42
CA GLU A 213 20.51 10.07 0.01
C GLU A 213 19.34 11.04 0.26
N PHE A 214 18.35 10.57 1.04
CA PHE A 214 17.18 11.36 1.44
C PHE A 214 17.58 12.44 2.46
N ASP A 215 18.55 13.28 2.10
CA ASP A 215 18.87 14.52 2.80
C ASP A 215 17.93 15.66 2.37
N CYS A 216 17.14 15.43 1.32
CA CYS A 216 16.02 16.28 0.97
C CYS A 216 14.90 16.04 1.98
N GLU A 217 14.51 17.07 2.73
CA GLU A 217 13.18 17.12 3.35
C GLU A 217 12.16 16.89 2.22
N LEU A 218 11.58 15.68 2.17
CA LEU A 218 10.46 15.45 1.27
C LEU A 218 9.30 16.27 1.83
N ASP A 219 8.92 17.33 1.13
CA ASP A 219 7.66 18.01 1.40
C ASP A 219 6.51 17.02 1.23
N VAL A 220 6.00 16.49 2.34
CA VAL A 220 4.84 15.61 2.36
C VAL A 220 3.60 16.49 2.27
N THR A 221 2.81 16.31 1.22
CA THR A 221 1.55 17.01 1.01
C THR A 221 0.46 15.98 0.73
N PRO A 222 -0.22 15.46 1.77
CA PRO A 222 -1.29 14.50 1.58
C PRO A 222 -2.38 15.04 0.67
N MET A 223 -2.87 14.17 -0.20
CA MET A 223 -3.93 14.48 -1.13
C MET A 223 -5.25 13.98 -0.55
N ASP A 224 -6.09 14.91 -0.12
CA ASP A 224 -7.45 14.61 0.34
C ASP A 224 -8.30 14.05 -0.81
N VAL A 225 -8.61 12.76 -0.71
CA VAL A 225 -9.44 12.06 -1.69
C VAL A 225 -10.90 12.50 -1.62
N GLU A 226 -11.37 12.93 -0.45
CA GLU A 226 -12.77 13.33 -0.25
C GLU A 226 -13.05 14.74 -0.79
N GLY A 227 -12.10 15.66 -0.62
CA GLY A 227 -12.15 17.00 -1.19
C GLY A 227 -11.99 17.05 -2.73
N CYS A 228 -11.74 15.91 -3.38
CA CYS A 228 -11.67 15.83 -4.83
C CYS A 228 -13.05 16.05 -5.47
N LYS A 229 -13.22 17.21 -6.11
CA LYS A 229 -14.43 17.61 -6.87
C LYS A 229 -15.01 16.45 -7.68
N GLU A 230 -16.34 16.32 -7.62
CA GLU A 230 -17.06 15.40 -8.48
C GLU A 230 -16.90 15.79 -9.96
N SER A 231 -16.63 14.79 -10.78
CA SER A 231 -16.43 14.94 -12.22
C SER A 231 -16.82 13.64 -12.92
N PHE A 232 -17.19 13.74 -14.20
CA PHE A 232 -17.56 12.59 -15.03
C PHE A 232 -16.47 11.51 -15.12
N PHE A 233 -15.20 11.87 -14.89
CA PHE A 233 -14.06 10.95 -14.81
C PHE A 233 -13.12 11.33 -13.66
N VAL A 234 -12.31 10.38 -13.17
CA VAL A 234 -11.30 10.65 -12.13
C VAL A 234 -9.96 11.01 -12.77
N SER A 235 -9.47 12.22 -12.49
CA SER A 235 -8.12 12.66 -12.86
C SER A 235 -7.33 13.30 -11.73
N SER A 236 -7.89 13.31 -10.51
CA SER A 236 -7.27 13.94 -9.34
C SER A 236 -5.99 13.23 -8.88
N GLY A 237 -5.75 11.99 -9.32
CA GLY A 237 -4.47 11.31 -9.08
C GLY A 237 -3.28 11.96 -9.79
N ARG A 238 -3.52 12.87 -10.75
CA ARG A 238 -2.46 13.67 -11.38
C ARG A 238 -2.02 14.82 -10.49
N ILE A 239 -0.74 14.85 -10.16
CA ILE A 239 -0.14 15.91 -9.34
C ILE A 239 0.53 16.96 -10.23
N ARG A 240 0.10 18.22 -10.09
CA ARG A 240 0.68 19.35 -10.83
C ARG A 240 2.11 19.62 -10.35
N GLY A 241 3.05 19.73 -11.29
CA GLY A 241 4.45 20.04 -10.98
C GLY A 241 5.30 18.85 -10.50
N LEU A 242 4.72 17.66 -10.33
CA LEU A 242 5.43 16.46 -9.88
C LEU A 242 6.68 16.17 -10.71
N SER A 243 6.55 16.17 -12.04
CA SER A 243 7.67 15.85 -12.93
C SER A 243 8.83 16.84 -12.81
N LYS A 244 8.54 18.11 -12.49
CA LYS A 244 9.58 19.13 -12.24
C LYS A 244 10.33 18.79 -10.95
N ARG A 245 9.60 18.63 -9.84
CA ARG A 245 10.17 18.28 -8.53
C ARG A 245 11.00 16.99 -8.58
N LEU A 246 10.44 15.93 -9.16
CA LEU A 246 11.15 14.66 -9.34
C LEU A 246 12.38 14.82 -10.24
N SER A 247 12.33 15.63 -11.30
CA SER A 247 13.49 15.83 -12.18
C SER A 247 14.65 16.55 -11.49
N GLU A 248 14.34 17.49 -10.58
CA GLU A 248 15.31 18.20 -9.75
C GLU A 248 15.99 17.23 -8.77
N ILE A 249 15.19 16.41 -8.06
CA ILE A 249 15.71 15.41 -7.11
C ILE A 249 16.56 14.35 -7.83
N LEU A 250 16.07 13.85 -8.97
CA LEU A 250 16.73 12.78 -9.74
C LEU A 250 17.92 13.26 -10.58
N GLY A 251 18.12 14.58 -10.73
CA GLY A 251 19.16 15.14 -11.60
C GLY A 251 18.99 14.73 -13.07
N THR A 252 17.74 14.71 -13.57
CA THR A 252 17.42 14.32 -14.96
C THR A 252 16.48 15.35 -15.61
N SER A 253 16.11 15.16 -16.88
CA SER A 253 15.18 16.07 -17.55
C SER A 253 13.73 15.83 -17.12
N ARG A 254 12.93 16.89 -17.07
CA ARG A 254 11.48 16.81 -16.81
C ARG A 254 10.77 15.87 -17.79
N GLN A 255 11.17 15.90 -19.06
CA GLN A 255 10.61 15.06 -20.13
C GLN A 255 10.88 13.56 -19.88
N ASN A 256 12.07 13.21 -19.37
CA ASN A 256 12.38 11.83 -19.03
C ASN A 256 11.48 11.33 -17.89
N VAL A 257 11.28 12.14 -16.85
CA VAL A 257 10.37 11.81 -15.75
C VAL A 257 8.93 11.68 -16.23
N GLU A 258 8.44 12.62 -17.04
CA GLU A 258 7.09 12.56 -17.63
C GLU A 258 6.89 11.27 -18.45
N LYS A 259 7.88 10.89 -19.25
CA LYS A 259 7.85 9.65 -20.03
C LYS A 259 7.78 8.42 -19.12
N SER A 260 8.55 8.38 -18.04
CA SER A 260 8.53 7.28 -17.06
C SER A 260 7.23 7.20 -16.28
N ILE A 261 6.66 8.33 -15.85
CA ILE A 261 5.34 8.40 -15.19
C ILE A 261 4.25 7.83 -16.12
N LYS A 262 4.26 8.25 -17.39
CA LYS A 262 3.29 7.79 -18.39
C LYS A 262 3.46 6.30 -18.70
N ALA A 263 4.68 5.85 -18.94
CA ALA A 263 4.97 4.46 -19.26
C ALA A 263 4.70 3.52 -18.08
N GLY A 264 4.87 3.99 -16.84
CA GLY A 264 4.55 3.24 -15.62
C GLY A 264 3.09 3.37 -15.17
N ASN A 265 2.22 4.05 -15.93
CA ASN A 265 0.81 4.24 -15.59
C ASN A 265 0.56 4.81 -14.18
N ILE A 266 1.46 5.63 -13.65
CA ILE A 266 1.41 6.08 -12.24
C ILE A 266 0.11 6.83 -11.93
N TYR A 267 -0.30 7.77 -12.79
CA TYR A 267 -1.54 8.51 -12.57
C TYR A 267 -2.79 7.66 -12.76
N GLN A 268 -2.78 6.70 -13.69
CA GLN A 268 -3.88 5.77 -13.92
C GLN A 268 -4.06 4.82 -12.73
N ALA A 269 -2.95 4.33 -12.17
CA ALA A 269 -2.97 3.53 -10.94
C ALA A 269 -3.54 4.34 -9.77
N ARG A 270 -3.07 5.59 -9.57
CA ARG A 270 -3.63 6.49 -8.54
C ARG A 270 -5.11 6.80 -8.75
N ASN A 271 -5.54 7.08 -9.98
CA ASN A 271 -6.95 7.32 -10.29
C ASN A 271 -7.81 6.09 -9.97
N SER A 272 -7.32 4.88 -10.28
CA SER A 272 -8.02 3.63 -9.96
C SER A 272 -8.11 3.41 -8.46
N THR A 273 -7.04 3.73 -7.70
CA THR A 273 -7.08 3.74 -6.22
C THR A 273 -8.12 4.72 -5.70
N ILE A 274 -8.18 5.95 -6.24
CA ILE A 274 -9.18 6.96 -5.83
C ILE A 274 -10.61 6.46 -6.11
N VAL A 275 -10.85 5.82 -7.25
CA VAL A 275 -12.15 5.21 -7.56
C VAL A 275 -12.49 4.15 -6.51
N ALA A 276 -11.56 3.25 -6.19
CA ALA A 276 -11.79 2.22 -5.17
C ALA A 276 -12.17 2.84 -3.80
N LEU A 277 -11.46 3.88 -3.37
CA LEU A 277 -11.73 4.59 -2.12
C LEU A 277 -13.12 5.27 -2.12
N LYS A 278 -13.50 5.90 -3.23
CA LYS A 278 -14.83 6.49 -3.40
C LYS A 278 -15.94 5.43 -3.37
N LEU A 279 -15.74 4.29 -4.03
CA LEU A 279 -16.70 3.17 -4.02
C LEU A 279 -16.83 2.53 -2.63
N MET A 280 -15.72 2.40 -1.89
CA MET A 280 -15.75 1.95 -0.49
C MET A 280 -16.59 2.88 0.37
N LYS A 281 -16.38 4.20 0.26
CA LYS A 281 -17.18 5.19 0.98
C LYS A 281 -18.66 5.09 0.63
N GLU A 282 -18.99 5.02 -0.66
CA GLU A 282 -20.37 5.02 -1.15
C GLU A 282 -21.15 3.75 -0.77
N TYR A 283 -20.52 2.58 -0.89
CA TYR A 283 -21.24 1.31 -0.78
C TYR A 283 -21.03 0.55 0.52
N ILE A 284 -19.99 0.89 1.27
CA ILE A 284 -19.65 0.25 2.54
C ILE A 284 -19.69 1.26 3.68
N GLY A 285 -19.23 2.49 3.42
CA GLY A 285 -19.16 3.58 4.38
C GLY A 285 -20.55 4.00 4.89
N GLY A 286 -20.68 3.95 6.21
CA GLY A 286 -21.75 4.54 7.01
C GLY A 286 -21.15 5.03 8.31
#